data_AF-A0A9D1ZH73-F1
#
_entry.id   AF-A0A9D1ZH73-F1
#
_cell.length_a   1.000
_cell.length_b   1.000
_cell.length_c   1.000
_cell.angle_alpha   90.00
_cell.angle_beta   90.00
_cell.angle_gamma   90.00
#
_symmetry.space_group_name_H-M   'P 1'
#
loop_
_entity.id
_entity.type
_entity.pdbx_description
1 polymer ?
#
loop_
_entity_poly.entity_id
_entity_poly.type
_entity_poly.pdbx_seq_one_letter_code
_entity_poly.pdbx_strand_id
1 'polypeptide(L)' 'MNHIVVGMGEALWDVLPEGKKLGGAPANFAYHVSQFGLDSRVVSAVGEDKLGM' A
#
# COMPACT_ATOMS: atom_id res chain seq x y z
N MET A 1 -16.21 3.76 18.84
CA MET A 1 -14.91 4.30 18.37
C MET A 1 -14.60 3.62 17.06
N ASN A 2 -14.22 4.36 16.02
CA ASN A 2 -13.74 3.74 14.78
C ASN A 2 -12.27 3.39 14.98
N HIS A 3 -11.93 2.09 14.90
CA HIS A 3 -10.56 1.62 14.96
C HIS A 3 -10.03 1.55 13.55
N ILE A 4 -9.02 2.37 13.24
CA ILE A 4 -8.31 2.35 11.96
C ILE A 4 -6.98 1.64 12.16
N VAL A 5 -6.66 0.71 11.25
CA VAL A 5 -5.37 0.03 11.20
C VAL A 5 -4.52 0.64 10.09
N VAL A 6 -3.33 1.12 10.43
CA VAL A 6 -2.48 1.84 9.47
C VAL A 6 -1.23 1.03 9.14
N GLY A 7 -1.03 0.76 7.85
CA GLY A 7 0.28 0.39 7.30
C GLY A 7 1.02 1.66 6.90
N MET A 8 2.12 1.99 7.59
CA MET A 8 2.92 3.18 7.29
C MET A 8 4.32 2.81 6.83
N GLY A 9 4.77 3.38 5.72
CA GLY A 9 6.11 3.17 5.19
C GLY A 9 6.18 3.33 3.67
N GLU A 10 6.94 2.47 3.01
CA GLU A 10 7.16 2.52 1.57
C GLU A 10 5.95 2.08 0.73
N ALA A 11 5.79 2.75 -0.41
CA ALA A 11 4.96 2.31 -1.53
C ALA A 11 5.83 2.39 -2.79
N LEU A 12 5.86 1.30 -3.55
CA LEU A 12 6.75 1.18 -4.71
C LEU A 12 6.12 0.32 -5.80
N TRP A 13 6.74 0.34 -6.98
CA TRP A 13 6.38 -0.57 -8.06
C TRP A 13 7.37 -1.73 -8.11
N ASP A 14 6.89 -2.94 -7.88
CA ASP A 14 7.62 -4.16 -8.20
C ASP A 14 7.60 -4.35 -9.72
N VAL A 15 8.77 -4.25 -10.35
CA VAL A 15 8.92 -4.38 -11.81
C VAL A 15 9.28 -5.83 -12.14
N LEU A 16 8.25 -6.65 -12.37
CA LEU A 16 8.39 -8.07 -12.71
C LEU A 16 8.40 -8.28 -14.23
N PRO A 17 8.89 -9.44 -14.74
CA PRO A 17 8.88 -9.75 -16.16
C PRO A 17 7.49 -9.64 -16.81
N GLU A 18 6.44 -9.95 -16.04
CA GLU A 18 5.04 -9.93 -16.50
C GLU A 18 4.40 -8.53 -16.43
N GLY A 19 5.12 -7.55 -15.86
CA GLY A 19 4.65 -6.18 -15.72
C GLY A 19 4.84 -5.60 -14.31
N LYS A 20 4.46 -4.34 -14.16
CA LYS A 20 4.55 -3.62 -12.88
C LYS A 20 3.40 -4.01 -11.96
N LYS A 21 3.69 -4.24 -10.69
CA LYS A 21 2.70 -4.46 -9.62
C LYS A 21 2.96 -3.51 -8.47
N LEU A 22 1.89 -3.11 -7.77
CA LEU A 22 2.03 -2.33 -6.55
C LEU A 22 2.70 -3.21 -5.49
N GLY A 23 3.79 -2.72 -4.91
CA GLY A 23 4.55 -3.36 -3.84
C GLY A 23 4.67 -2.46 -2.61
N GLY A 24 5.35 -2.98 -1.59
CA GLY A 24 5.53 -2.36 -0.28
C GLY A 24 4.85 -3.13 0.84
N ALA A 25 5.62 -3.46 1.89
CA ALA A 25 5.11 -4.19 3.05
C ALA A 25 3.93 -3.47 3.75
N PRO A 26 3.93 -2.13 3.91
CA PRO A 26 2.81 -1.41 4.50
C PRO A 26 1.51 -1.54 3.70
N ALA A 27 1.60 -1.45 2.37
CA ALA A 27 0.45 -1.61 1.48
C ALA A 27 -0.11 -3.04 1.54
N ASN A 28 0.78 -4.05 1.51
CA ASN A 28 0.40 -5.46 1.63
C ASN A 28 -0.26 -5.76 2.98
N PHE A 29 0.27 -5.23 4.08
CA PHE A 29 -0.33 -5.37 5.41
C PHE A 29 -1.74 -4.77 5.47
N ALA A 30 -1.91 -3.52 5.04
CA ALA A 30 -3.21 -2.85 5.05
C ALA A 30 -4.23 -3.60 4.17
N TYR A 31 -3.81 -4.12 3.02
CA TYR A 31 -4.63 -4.95 2.14
C TYR A 31 -5.09 -6.24 2.82
N HIS A 32 -4.19 -7.00 3.44
CA HIS A 32 -4.57 -8.23 4.12
C HIS A 32 -5.48 -7.98 5.32
N VAL A 33 -5.25 -6.90 6.08
CA VAL A 33 -6.13 -6.46 7.16
C VAL A 33 -7.53 -6.13 6.65
N SER A 34 -7.66 -5.47 5.49
CA SER A 34 -8.97 -5.13 4.92
C SER A 34 -9.76 -6.38 4.50
N GLN A 35 -9.09 -7.47 4.11
CA GLN A 35 -9.77 -8.74 3.79
C GLN A 35 -10.48 -9.35 5.00
N PHE A 36 -10.10 -8.98 6.22
CA PHE A 36 -10.78 -9.36 7.46
C PHE A 36 -11.90 -8.40 7.87
N GLY A 37 -12.27 -7.43 7.02
CA GLY A 37 -13.35 -6.48 7.29
C GLY A 37 -12.97 -5.31 8.20
N LEU A 38 -11.68 -5.11 8.46
CA LEU A 38 -11.17 -4.01 9.28
C LEU A 38 -10.94 -2.76 8.43
N ASP A 39 -11.22 -1.59 9.02
CA ASP A 39 -10.97 -0.30 8.37
C ASP A 39 -9.46 -0.01 8.33
N SER A 40 -8.81 -0.27 7.20
CA SER A 40 -7.37 -0.10 7.04
C SER A 40 -6.98 1.04 6.09
N ARG A 41 -5.82 1.65 6.33
CA ARG A 41 -5.26 2.73 5.51
C ARG A 41 -3.77 2.49 5.27
N VAL A 42 -3.30 2.98 4.12
CA VAL A 42 -1.87 3.09 3.84
C VAL A 42 -1.47 4.55 3.98
N VAL A 43 -0.38 4.82 4.69
CA VAL A 43 0.25 6.14 4.76
C VAL A 43 1.66 6.01 4.20
N SER A 44 1.92 6.70 3.10
CA SER A 44 3.18 6.64 2.39
C SER A 44 3.47 7.99 1.71
N ALA A 45 4.59 8.07 1.01
CA ALA A 45 4.95 9.17 0.13
C ALA A 45 5.37 8.59 -1.23
N VAL A 46 5.02 9.30 -2.29
CA VAL A 46 5.35 8.95 -3.68
C VAL A 46 6.09 10.12 -4.33
N GLY A 47 6.88 9.82 -5.36
CA GLY A 47 7.56 10.86 -6.15
C GLY A 47 6.57 11.67 -6.98
N GLU A 48 6.92 12.92 -7.29
CA GLU A 48 6.19 13.74 -8.27
C GLU A 48 6.61 13.34 -9.70
N ASP A 49 6.23 12.12 -10.08
CA ASP A 49 6.56 11.53 -11.38
C ASP A 49 5.40 10.66 -11.88
N LYS A 50 5.54 10.15 -13.11
CA LYS A 50 4.50 9.34 -13.78
C LYS A 50 4.13 8.06 -13.02
N LEU A 51 4.98 7.57 -12.11
CA LEU A 51 4.71 6.37 -11.32
C LEU A 51 4.10 6.71 -9.96
N GLY A 52 4.27 7.93 -9.46
CA GLY A 52 3.63 8.43 -8.25
C GLY A 52 2.28 9.12 -8.46
N MET A 53 1.94 9.54 -9.69
CA MET A 53 0.67 10.21 -10.04
C MET A 53 -0.21 9.41 -11.00
#